data_AF-A0A9D8W6M2-F1
#
_entry.id   AF-A0A9D8W6M2-F1
#
_cell.length_a   1.000
_cell.length_b   1.000
_cell.length_c   1.000
_cell.angle_alpha   90.00
_cell.angle_beta   90.00
_cell.angle_gamma   90.00
#
_symmetry.space_group_name_H-M   'P 1'
#
loop_
_entity.id
_entity.type
_entity.pdbx_description
1 polymer ?
#
loop_
_entity_poly.entity_id
_entity_poly.type
_entity_poly.pdbx_seq_one_letter_code
_entity_poly.pdbx_strand_id
1 'polypeptide(L)'
;MPFDPIAALAILLGLQAKHFLFDFVFQSDWQVRNKGRYGHPGGLVHAGLHGTGTLAVGLLAALMGVIGLGAALVLALADAIIHYHVDWSKAQISRRMKLTPDRHAFWIALGADQAAHHVTYLVLLAGLVASAA
;
A
#
# COMPACT_ATOMS: atom_id res chain seq x y z
N MET A 1 -23.69 3.15 -11.16
CA MET A 1 -23.09 3.88 -12.31
C MET A 1 -22.43 2.86 -13.21
N PRO A 2 -22.47 2.99 -14.54
CA PRO A 2 -21.68 2.11 -15.40
C PRO A 2 -20.19 2.23 -15.03
N PHE A 3 -19.45 1.12 -15.20
CA PHE A 3 -18.01 1.10 -14.96
C PHE A 3 -17.30 2.19 -15.77
N ASP A 4 -16.57 3.06 -15.09
CA ASP A 4 -15.73 4.09 -15.72
C ASP A 4 -14.25 3.65 -15.66
N PRO A 5 -13.68 3.17 -16.78
CA PRO A 5 -12.28 2.73 -16.82
C PRO A 5 -11.29 3.88 -16.58
N ILE A 6 -11.62 5.12 -16.94
CA ILE A 6 -10.72 6.27 -16.77
C ILE A 6 -10.61 6.60 -15.28
N ALA A 7 -11.74 6.64 -14.58
CA ALA A 7 -11.75 6.84 -13.13
C ALA A 7 -11.00 5.72 -12.40
N ALA A 8 -11.20 4.46 -12.80
CA ALA A 8 -10.49 3.32 -12.22
C ALA A 8 -8.96 3.43 -12.39
N LEU A 9 -8.49 3.82 -13.57
CA LEU A 9 -7.06 4.04 -13.85
C LEU A 9 -6.50 5.23 -13.05
N ALA A 10 -7.26 6.31 -12.91
CA ALA A 10 -6.84 7.47 -12.11
C ALA A 10 -6.68 7.12 -10.61
N ILE A 11 -7.61 6.33 -10.07
CA ILE A 11 -7.53 5.81 -8.70
C ILE A 11 -6.29 4.93 -8.53
N LEU A 12 -6.09 3.99 -9.46
CA LEU A 12 -4.93 3.09 -9.42
C LEU A 12 -3.60 3.86 -9.51
N LEU A 13 -3.52 4.87 -10.38
CA LEU A 13 -2.36 5.75 -10.48
C LEU A 13 -2.12 6.50 -9.15
N GLY A 14 -3.18 7.01 -8.52
CA GLY A 14 -3.08 7.66 -7.20
C GLY A 14 -2.53 6.73 -6.12
N LEU A 15 -3.00 5.48 -6.08
CA LEU A 15 -2.50 4.45 -5.15
C LEU A 15 -1.04 4.07 -5.42
N GLN A 16 -0.61 4.00 -6.69
CA GLN A 16 0.78 3.76 -7.04
C GLN A 16 1.68 4.94 -6.68
N ALA A 17 1.23 6.16 -6.96
CA ALA A 17 1.98 7.38 -6.65
C ALA A 17 2.17 7.54 -5.13
N LYS A 18 1.11 7.38 -4.32
CA LYS A 18 1.24 7.46 -2.86
C LYS A 18 2.14 6.36 -2.31
N HIS A 19 2.09 5.16 -2.90
CA HIS A 19 2.98 4.07 -2.51
C HIS A 19 4.45 4.45 -2.71
N PHE A 20 4.81 4.89 -3.92
CA PHE A 20 6.16 5.34 -4.23
C PHE A 20 6.63 6.47 -3.30
N LEU A 21 5.77 7.47 -3.07
CA LEU A 21 6.09 8.59 -2.21
C LEU A 21 6.36 8.14 -0.77
N PHE A 22 5.53 7.29 -0.18
CA PHE A 22 5.69 6.89 1.22
C PHE A 22 6.75 5.82 1.46
N ASP A 23 7.06 4.99 0.48
CA ASP A 23 8.11 3.96 0.60
C ASP A 23 9.51 4.50 0.28
N PHE A 24 9.64 5.41 -0.68
CA PHE A 24 10.95 5.81 -1.19
C PHE A 24 11.30 7.26 -0.92
N VAL A 25 10.33 8.17 -0.96
CA VAL A 25 10.60 9.62 -0.87
C VAL A 25 10.48 10.12 0.57
N PHE A 26 9.44 9.70 1.27
CA PHE A 26 9.08 10.21 2.60
C PHE A 26 9.35 9.21 3.73
N GLN A 27 9.81 7.99 3.42
CA GLN A 27 10.15 7.02 4.44
C GLN A 27 11.39 7.48 5.22
N SER A 28 11.26 7.63 6.52
CA SER A 28 12.35 8.01 7.41
C SER A 28 13.22 6.81 7.82
N ASP A 29 14.48 7.07 8.17
CA ASP A 29 15.38 6.05 8.72
C ASP A 29 14.84 5.37 9.98
N TRP A 30 14.03 6.09 10.77
CA TRP A 30 13.38 5.51 11.94
C TRP A 30 12.33 4.46 11.54
N GLN A 31 11.55 4.71 10.49
CA GLN A 31 10.59 3.71 9.97
C GLN A 31 11.33 2.51 9.38
N VAL A 32 12.34 2.74 8.52
CA VAL A 32 13.11 1.67 7.86
C VAL A 32 13.72 0.72 8.89
N ARG A 33 14.38 1.26 9.92
CA ARG A 33 15.07 0.44 10.94
C ARG A 33 14.11 -0.37 11.81
N ASN A 34 12.86 0.08 11.95
CA ASN A 34 11.95 -0.48 12.94
C ASN A 34 10.72 -1.21 12.37
N LYS A 35 10.39 -1.07 11.08
CA LYS A 35 9.22 -1.73 10.48
C LYS A 35 9.29 -3.27 10.51
N GLY A 36 10.49 -3.82 10.67
CA GLY A 36 10.71 -5.26 10.91
C GLY A 36 10.45 -5.75 12.34
N ARG A 37 10.10 -4.88 13.29
CA ARG A 37 9.71 -5.28 14.65
C ARG A 37 8.19 -5.23 14.78
N TYR A 38 7.57 -6.40 15.00
CA TYR A 38 6.13 -6.50 15.11
C TYR A 38 5.60 -5.61 16.26
N GLY A 39 4.51 -4.90 16.03
CA GLY A 39 3.92 -3.89 16.92
C GLY A 39 4.72 -2.60 17.11
N HIS A 40 5.91 -2.44 16.50
CA HIS A 40 6.71 -1.24 16.76
C HIS A 40 6.09 0.01 16.11
N PRO A 41 6.07 1.17 16.80
CA PRO A 41 5.50 2.42 16.28
C PRO A 41 6.03 2.81 14.89
N GLY A 42 7.32 2.59 14.62
CA GLY A 42 7.92 2.83 13.29
C GLY A 42 7.22 2.11 12.13
N GLY A 43 6.86 0.84 12.31
CA GLY A 43 6.09 0.12 11.30
C GLY A 43 4.63 0.58 11.24
N LEU A 44 4.02 0.82 12.40
CA LEU A 44 2.61 1.25 12.49
C LEU A 44 2.39 2.64 11.88
N VAL A 45 3.29 3.59 12.15
CA VAL A 45 3.24 4.95 11.58
C VAL A 45 3.43 4.88 10.07
N HIS A 46 4.38 4.09 9.58
CA HIS A 46 4.58 3.92 8.13
C HIS A 46 3.34 3.35 7.44
N ALA A 47 2.78 2.26 7.98
CA ALA A 47 1.55 1.69 7.47
C ALA A 47 0.35 2.65 7.57
N GLY A 48 0.27 3.44 8.64
CA GLY A 48 -0.75 4.47 8.82
C GLY A 48 -0.66 5.60 7.80
N LEU A 49 0.54 5.99 7.36
CA LEU A 49 0.72 6.94 6.26
C LEU A 49 0.14 6.37 4.95
N HIS A 50 0.40 5.09 4.65
CA HIS A 50 -0.20 4.42 3.49
C HIS A 50 -1.71 4.38 3.56
N GLY A 51 -2.28 3.99 4.71
CA GLY A 51 -3.73 4.07 4.92
C GLY A 51 -4.29 5.48 4.75
N THR A 52 -3.57 6.50 5.23
CA THR A 52 -3.97 7.92 5.06
C THR A 52 -3.95 8.34 3.59
N GLY A 53 -2.92 7.93 2.83
CA GLY A 53 -2.88 8.19 1.39
C GLY A 53 -3.98 7.46 0.63
N THR A 54 -4.28 6.21 1.00
CA THR A 54 -5.40 5.46 0.43
C THR A 54 -6.74 6.09 0.77
N LEU A 55 -6.91 6.63 1.98
CA LEU A 55 -8.09 7.40 2.34
C LEU A 55 -8.21 8.64 1.47
N ALA A 56 -7.13 9.40 1.27
CA ALA A 56 -7.15 10.59 0.41
C ALA A 56 -7.57 10.25 -1.03
N VAL A 57 -7.00 9.19 -1.62
CA VAL A 57 -7.40 8.70 -2.94
C VAL A 57 -8.86 8.23 -2.95
N GLY A 58 -9.29 7.49 -1.92
CA GLY A 58 -10.67 7.01 -1.78
C GLY A 58 -11.69 8.12 -1.61
N LEU A 59 -11.35 9.21 -0.91
CA LEU A 59 -12.21 10.39 -0.78
C LEU A 59 -12.35 11.12 -2.11
N LEU A 60 -11.29 11.24 -2.90
CA LEU A 60 -11.37 11.77 -4.27
C LEU A 60 -12.28 10.91 -5.14
N ALA A 61 -12.12 9.58 -5.07
CA ALA A 61 -12.99 8.64 -5.76
C ALA A 61 -14.47 8.77 -5.32
N ALA A 62 -14.71 9.03 -4.03
CA ALA A 62 -16.05 9.25 -3.51
C ALA A 62 -16.67 10.56 -3.99
N LEU A 63 -15.89 11.64 -4.06
CA LEU A 63 -16.33 12.92 -4.62
C LEU A 63 -16.70 12.80 -6.11
N MET A 64 -15.99 11.92 -6.84
CA MET A 64 -16.30 11.60 -8.24
C MET A 64 -17.50 10.63 -8.39
N GLY A 65 -18.12 10.19 -7.29
CA GLY A 65 -19.23 9.24 -7.32
C GLY A 65 -18.85 7.80 -7.70
N VAL A 66 -17.55 7.47 -7.64
CA VAL A 66 -17.04 6.13 -7.98
C VAL A 66 -17.27 5.15 -6.84
N ILE A 67 -17.03 5.59 -5.60
CA ILE A 67 -17.17 4.76 -4.39
C ILE A 67 -17.91 5.51 -3.28
N GLY A 68 -18.49 4.78 -2.31
CA GLY A 68 -19.07 5.40 -1.11
C GLY A 68 -18.01 5.79 -0.07
N LEU A 69 -18.32 6.76 0.80
CA LEU A 69 -17.44 7.17 1.91
C LEU A 69 -17.07 5.99 2.84
N GLY A 70 -18.03 5.11 3.13
CA GLY A 70 -17.79 3.91 3.92
C GLY A 70 -16.75 2.98 3.26
N ALA A 71 -16.80 2.84 1.94
CA ALA A 71 -15.83 2.03 1.20
C ALA A 71 -14.43 2.67 1.25
N ALA A 72 -14.32 3.99 1.11
CA ALA A 72 -13.04 4.70 1.24
C ALA A 72 -12.36 4.44 2.59
N LEU A 73 -13.13 4.43 3.69
CA LEU A 73 -12.61 4.12 5.03
C LEU A 73 -12.17 2.65 5.16
N VAL A 74 -12.98 1.72 4.66
CA VAL A 74 -12.64 0.28 4.69
C VAL A 74 -11.36 0.00 3.89
N LEU A 75 -11.22 0.60 2.70
CA LEU A 75 -10.02 0.49 1.89
C LEU A 75 -8.79 1.03 2.61
N ALA A 76 -8.90 2.21 3.22
CA ALA A 76 -7.80 2.83 3.95
C ALA A 76 -7.30 1.95 5.10
N LEU A 77 -8.22 1.36 5.86
CA LEU A 77 -7.89 0.44 6.95
C LEU A 77 -7.29 -0.86 6.41
N ALA A 78 -7.88 -1.44 5.36
CA ALA A 78 -7.37 -2.65 4.74
C ALA A 78 -5.95 -2.46 4.19
N ASP A 79 -5.69 -1.34 3.51
CA ASP A 79 -4.36 -1.00 3.01
C ASP A 79 -3.36 -0.86 4.15
N ALA A 80 -3.66 -0.11 5.21
CA ALA A 80 -2.75 0.00 6.36
C ALA A 80 -2.41 -1.37 6.97
N ILE A 81 -3.41 -2.24 7.14
CA ILE A 81 -3.20 -3.59 7.70
C ILE A 81 -2.34 -4.42 6.75
N ILE A 82 -2.69 -4.51 5.47
CA ILE A 82 -1.97 -5.33 4.50
C ILE A 82 -0.54 -4.83 4.32
N HIS A 83 -0.37 -3.51 4.13
CA HIS A 83 0.92 -2.86 3.96
C HIS A 83 1.86 -3.17 5.12
N TYR A 84 1.34 -3.06 6.36
CA TYR A 84 2.09 -3.41 7.56
C TYR A 84 2.64 -4.84 7.53
N HIS A 85 1.82 -5.81 7.14
CA HIS A 85 2.20 -7.22 7.15
C HIS A 85 3.15 -7.57 6.01
N VAL A 86 2.99 -6.96 4.83
CA VAL A 86 3.91 -7.11 3.70
C VAL A 86 5.29 -6.59 4.08
N ASP A 87 5.37 -5.36 4.58
CA ASP A 87 6.62 -4.71 5.01
C ASP A 87 7.32 -5.50 6.11
N TRP A 88 6.56 -5.93 7.11
CA TRP A 88 7.07 -6.75 8.19
C TRP A 88 7.65 -8.07 7.66
N SER A 89 6.93 -8.73 6.74
CA SER A 89 7.34 -10.01 6.14
C SER A 89 8.61 -9.85 5.33
N LYS A 90 8.70 -8.82 4.48
CA LYS A 90 9.92 -8.52 3.72
C LYS A 90 11.10 -8.24 4.62
N ALA A 91 10.89 -7.50 5.72
CA ALA A 91 11.94 -7.25 6.71
C ALA A 91 12.39 -8.55 7.42
N GLN A 92 11.46 -9.47 7.75
CA GLN A 92 11.81 -10.78 8.31
C GLN A 92 12.66 -11.60 7.34
N ILE A 93 12.24 -11.68 6.07
CA ILE A 93 12.95 -12.41 5.02
C ILE A 93 14.35 -11.83 4.84
N SER A 94 14.46 -10.50 4.72
CA SER A 94 15.73 -9.80 4.56
C SER A 94 16.70 -10.09 5.70
N ARG A 95 16.20 -10.11 6.95
CA ARG A 95 17.01 -10.43 8.13
C ARG A 95 17.45 -11.89 8.17
N ARG A 96 16.53 -12.83 7.94
CA ARG A 96 16.83 -14.28 7.96
C ARG A 96 17.84 -14.66 6.88
N MET A 97 17.72 -14.05 5.70
CA MET A 97 18.56 -14.32 4.54
C MET A 97 19.82 -13.43 4.46
N LYS A 98 20.00 -12.52 5.44
CA LYS A 98 21.09 -11.53 5.48
C LYS A 98 21.22 -10.80 4.13
N LEU A 99 20.10 -10.28 3.64
CA LEU A 99 20.05 -9.55 2.37
C LEU A 99 20.61 -8.14 2.55
N THR A 100 21.51 -7.76 1.65
CA THR A 100 22.17 -6.46 1.60
C THR A 100 22.10 -5.93 0.16
N PRO A 101 22.11 -4.60 -0.06
CA PRO A 101 21.92 -4.03 -1.40
C PRO A 101 22.94 -4.44 -2.47
N ASP A 102 24.13 -4.92 -2.07
CA ASP A 102 25.15 -5.48 -2.95
C ASP A 102 24.78 -6.88 -3.49
N ARG A 103 23.71 -7.50 -2.99
CA ARG A 103 23.27 -8.84 -3.39
C ARG A 103 22.03 -8.77 -4.27
N HIS A 104 22.04 -9.48 -5.41
CA HIS A 104 20.88 -9.60 -6.30
C HIS A 104 19.59 -10.04 -5.58
N ALA A 105 19.70 -10.93 -4.60
CA ALA A 105 18.56 -11.39 -3.80
C ALA A 105 17.85 -10.27 -3.02
N PHE A 106 18.56 -9.19 -2.64
CA PHE A 106 17.92 -8.01 -2.04
C PHE A 106 16.98 -7.32 -3.04
N TRP A 107 17.41 -7.18 -4.29
CA TRP A 107 16.61 -6.57 -5.36
C TRP A 107 15.40 -7.42 -5.74
N ILE A 108 15.53 -8.76 -5.72
CA ILE A 108 14.38 -9.66 -5.84
C ILE A 108 13.38 -9.43 -4.70
N ALA A 109 13.86 -9.38 -3.45
CA ALA A 109 12.98 -9.17 -2.30
C ALA A 109 12.31 -7.79 -2.31
N LEU A 110 13.02 -6.76 -2.77
CA LEU A 110 12.45 -5.43 -3.00
C LEU A 110 11.38 -5.49 -4.11
N GLY A 111 11.67 -6.11 -5.26
CA GLY A 111 10.69 -6.23 -6.35
C GLY A 111 9.44 -7.00 -5.95
N ALA A 112 9.59 -8.08 -5.17
CA ALA A 112 8.46 -8.87 -4.68
C ALA A 112 7.57 -8.07 -3.69
N ASP A 113 8.20 -7.23 -2.86
CA ASP A 113 7.53 -6.30 -1.95
C ASP A 113 6.70 -5.26 -2.72
N GLN A 114 7.29 -4.63 -3.73
CA GLN A 114 6.56 -3.71 -4.62
C GLN A 114 5.40 -4.40 -5.35
N ALA A 115 5.62 -5.62 -5.85
CA ALA A 115 4.58 -6.40 -6.52
C ALA A 115 3.42 -6.73 -5.58
N ALA A 116 3.69 -7.13 -4.33
CA ALA A 116 2.65 -7.44 -3.34
C ALA A 116 1.76 -6.22 -3.02
N HIS A 117 2.36 -5.05 -2.87
CA HIS A 117 1.62 -3.80 -2.64
C HIS A 117 0.76 -3.42 -3.85
N HIS A 118 1.29 -3.52 -5.07
CA HIS A 118 0.50 -3.24 -6.28
C HIS A 118 -0.62 -4.25 -6.53
N VAL A 119 -0.39 -5.54 -6.23
CA VAL A 119 -1.45 -6.56 -6.26
C VAL A 119 -2.55 -6.23 -5.25
N THR A 120 -2.19 -5.72 -4.06
CA THR A 120 -3.17 -5.26 -3.08
C THR A 120 -4.09 -4.19 -3.67
N TYR A 121 -3.54 -3.20 -4.38
CA TYR A 121 -4.36 -2.16 -5.03
C TYR A 121 -5.28 -2.70 -6.13
N LEU A 122 -4.80 -3.66 -6.91
CA LEU A 122 -5.64 -4.33 -7.91
C LEU A 122 -6.81 -5.07 -7.24
N VAL A 123 -6.56 -5.81 -6.17
CA VAL A 123 -7.60 -6.55 -5.43
C VAL A 123 -8.61 -5.61 -4.78
N LEU A 124 -8.13 -4.54 -4.14
CA LEU A 124 -8.99 -3.53 -3.53
C LEU A 124 -9.91 -2.86 -4.57
N LEU A 125 -9.35 -2.48 -5.72
CA LEU A 125 -10.13 -1.89 -6.82
C LEU A 125 -11.11 -2.90 -7.43
N ALA A 126 -10.70 -4.14 -7.64
CA ALA A 126 -11.55 -5.19 -8.20
C ALA A 126 -12.74 -5.53 -7.29
N GLY A 127 -12.50 -5.67 -5.97
CA GLY A 127 -13.57 -5.92 -5.00
C GLY A 127 -14.63 -4.81 -5.00
N LEU A 128 -14.19 -3.56 -5.19
CA LEU A 128 -15.08 -2.41 -5.34
C LEU A 128 -15.93 -2.45 -6.60
N VAL A 129 -15.32 -2.71 -7.75
CA VAL A 129 -16.04 -2.83 -9.03
C VAL A 129 -17.06 -3.97 -8.96
N ALA A 130 -16.70 -5.11 -8.37
CA ALA A 130 -17.60 -6.25 -8.19
C ALA A 130 -18.78 -5.95 -7.24
N SER A 131 -18.59 -5.09 -6.24
CA SER A 131 -19.65 -4.70 -5.30
C SER A 131 -20.65 -3.67 -5.86
N ALA A 132 -20.32 -3.04 -6.99
CA ALA A 132 -21.12 -1.99 -7.62
C ALA A 132 -21.91 -2.47 -8.86
N ALA A 133 -21.71 -3.72 -9.26
CA ALA A 133 -22.42 -4.41 -10.35
C ALA A 133 -23.62 -5.21 -9.81
#